data_AF-A0A7C7RM64-F1
#
_entry.id   AF-A0A7C7RM64-F1
#
_cell.length_a   1.000
_cell.length_b   1.000
_cell.length_c   1.000
_cell.angle_alpha   90.00
_cell.angle_beta   90.00
_cell.angle_gamma   90.00
#
_symmetry.space_group_name_H-M   'P 1'
#
loop_
_entity.id
_entity.type
_entity.pdbx_description
1 polymer ?
#
loop_
_entity_poly.entity_id
_entity_poly.type
_entity_poly.pdbx_seq_one_letter_code
_entity_poly.pdbx_strand_id
1 'polypeptide(L)'
;NLTHVRRGRNIFTLFLKGLVLKPDADYPIPKQIPVGNEVVKRFAKRANGIPQASFTDGLFNFPTTAHFMGGVPIGRDDSEGVVGLDFAVHNYPHLYVIDGSIMPGNPGVNPSLSIVALAEYGMSLVEEKPE
;
A
#
# COMPACT_ATOMS: atom_id res chain seq x y z
N ASN A 1 -7.50 -5.68 -3.43
CA ASN A 1 -6.33 -5.01 -2.83
C ASN A 1 -5.70 -6.00 -1.87
N LEU A 2 -4.43 -6.30 -2.02
CA LEU A 2 -3.81 -7.47 -1.40
C LEU A 2 -3.67 -7.39 0.14
N THR A 3 -3.83 -6.20 0.72
CA THR A 3 -3.82 -5.99 2.17
C THR A 3 -4.64 -4.75 2.52
N HIS A 4 -5.50 -4.85 3.54
CA HIS A 4 -6.33 -3.74 4.00
C HIS A 4 -5.72 -3.11 5.24
N VAL A 5 -5.47 -1.80 5.19
CA VAL A 5 -5.04 -1.02 6.35
C VAL A 5 -6.27 -0.37 6.97
N ARG A 6 -6.50 -0.62 8.26
CA ARG A 6 -7.59 0.03 9.01
C ARG A 6 -7.15 0.44 10.40
N ARG A 7 -7.88 1.36 11.01
CA ARG A 7 -7.73 1.65 12.45
C ARG A 7 -8.26 0.47 13.26
N GLY A 8 -7.46 -0.04 14.20
CA GLY A 8 -7.80 -1.22 14.98
C GLY A 8 -6.92 -1.40 16.21
N ARG A 9 -7.01 -2.59 16.83
CA ARG A 9 -6.20 -3.01 17.96
C ARG A 9 -5.46 -4.28 17.58
N ASN A 10 -4.21 -4.43 18.01
CA ASN A 10 -3.37 -5.59 17.72
C ASN A 10 -2.89 -6.23 19.04
N ILE A 11 -2.88 -7.56 19.10
CA ILE A 11 -2.36 -8.32 20.25
C ILE A 11 -0.85 -8.09 20.45
N PHE A 12 -0.11 -7.88 19.36
CA PHE A 12 1.33 -7.61 19.39
C PHE A 12 1.65 -6.21 19.94
N THR A 13 0.66 -5.32 19.99
CA THR A 13 0.77 -3.99 20.58
C THR A 13 -0.02 -3.87 21.89
N LEU A 14 -0.26 -4.99 22.60
CA LEU A 14 -1.03 -5.03 23.85
C LEU A 14 -2.40 -4.33 23.74
N PHE A 15 -3.08 -4.54 22.61
CA PHE A 15 -4.40 -3.95 22.29
C PHE A 15 -4.43 -2.42 22.20
N LEU A 16 -3.29 -1.75 22.06
CA LEU A 16 -3.25 -0.32 21.77
C LEU A 16 -3.96 -0.04 20.44
N LYS A 17 -4.69 1.09 20.39
CA LYS A 17 -5.30 1.58 19.14
C LYS A 17 -4.18 2.06 18.21
N GLY A 18 -4.20 1.58 16.98
CA GLY A 18 -3.26 1.96 15.93
C GLY A 18 -3.73 1.53 14.55
N LEU A 19 -2.87 1.59 13.55
CA LEU A 19 -3.11 1.00 12.24
C LEU A 19 -2.83 -0.49 12.31
N VAL A 20 -3.74 -1.29 11.75
CA VAL A 20 -3.59 -2.74 11.64
C VAL A 20 -3.70 -3.14 10.17
N LEU A 21 -2.76 -3.97 9.72
CA LEU A 21 -2.82 -4.62 8.42
C LEU A 21 -3.62 -5.91 8.53
N LYS A 22 -4.55 -6.12 7.61
CA LYS A 22 -5.29 -7.36 7.49
C LYS A 22 -5.13 -7.90 6.06
N PRO A 23 -4.58 -9.11 5.85
CA PRO A 23 -4.56 -9.72 4.53
C PRO A 23 -5.98 -9.84 3.96
N ASP A 24 -6.11 -9.63 2.65
CA ASP A 24 -7.37 -9.89 1.96
C ASP A 24 -7.61 -11.41 1.91
N ALA A 25 -8.80 -11.83 2.36
CA ALA A 25 -9.14 -13.25 2.46
C ALA A 25 -9.52 -13.84 1.10
N ASP A 26 -10.09 -13.02 0.22
CA ASP A 26 -10.59 -13.44 -1.09
C ASP A 26 -9.49 -13.37 -2.16
N TYR A 27 -8.54 -12.43 -1.98
CA TYR A 27 -7.39 -12.23 -2.87
C TYR A 27 -6.06 -12.29 -2.10
N PRO A 28 -5.64 -13.46 -1.61
CA PRO A 28 -4.40 -13.60 -0.86
C PRO A 28 -3.19 -13.37 -1.76
N ILE A 29 -2.12 -12.80 -1.20
CA ILE A 29 -0.88 -12.61 -1.95
C ILE A 29 -0.25 -13.97 -2.22
N PRO A 30 0.09 -14.28 -3.49
CA PRO A 30 0.83 -15.49 -3.81
C PRO A 30 2.15 -15.52 -3.05
N LYS A 31 2.25 -16.48 -2.13
CA LYS A 31 3.41 -16.69 -1.27
C LYS A 31 4.68 -17.03 -2.05
N GLN A 32 4.50 -17.63 -3.22
CA GLN A 32 5.58 -18.00 -4.12
C GLN A 32 5.16 -17.77 -5.57
N ILE A 33 6.13 -17.43 -6.41
CA ILE A 33 5.98 -17.36 -7.86
C ILE A 33 6.85 -18.47 -8.45
N PRO A 34 6.31 -19.68 -8.68
CA PRO A 34 7.11 -20.85 -9.08
C PRO A 34 7.93 -20.62 -10.34
N VAL A 35 7.34 -19.94 -11.33
CA VAL A 35 8.02 -19.57 -12.57
C VAL A 35 9.18 -18.60 -12.32
N GLY A 36 9.01 -17.62 -11.43
CA GLY A 36 10.07 -16.68 -11.06
C GLY A 36 11.23 -17.41 -10.37
N ASN A 37 10.93 -18.30 -9.44
CA ASN A 37 11.92 -19.13 -8.77
C ASN A 37 12.69 -20.02 -9.76
N GLU A 38 12.01 -20.60 -10.74
CA GLU A 38 12.65 -21.41 -11.76
C GLU A 38 13.57 -20.59 -12.67
N VAL A 39 13.12 -19.42 -13.12
CA VAL A 39 13.92 -18.50 -13.94
C VAL A 39 15.18 -18.07 -13.20
N VAL A 40 15.07 -17.66 -11.93
CA VAL A 40 16.24 -17.26 -11.11
C VAL A 40 17.22 -18.42 -10.94
N LYS A 41 16.73 -19.63 -10.64
CA LYS A 41 17.57 -20.84 -10.53
C LYS A 41 18.29 -21.18 -11.84
N ARG A 42 17.59 -21.10 -12.98
CA ARG A 42 18.17 -21.38 -14.30
C ARG A 42 19.21 -20.33 -14.69
N PHE A 43 18.95 -19.05 -14.39
CA PHE A 43 19.87 -17.95 -14.62
C PHE A 43 21.15 -18.11 -13.79
N ALA A 44 21.01 -18.37 -12.48
CA ALA A 44 22.13 -18.57 -11.57
C ALA A 44 23.07 -19.69 -12.04
N LYS A 45 22.53 -20.83 -12.51
CA LYS A 45 23.33 -21.93 -13.09
C LYS A 45 24.17 -21.50 -14.29
N ARG A 46 23.65 -20.61 -15.15
CA ARG A 46 24.38 -20.13 -16.34
C ARG A 46 25.39 -19.04 -16.02
N ALA A 47 25.10 -18.23 -15.00
CA ALA A 47 25.94 -17.10 -14.59
C ALA A 47 27.00 -17.49 -13.54
N ASN A 48 27.11 -18.77 -13.16
CA ASN A 48 27.88 -19.23 -12.00
C ASN A 48 27.57 -18.41 -10.72
N GLY A 49 26.29 -18.06 -10.55
CA GLY A 49 25.78 -17.24 -9.47
C GLY A 49 25.04 -18.03 -8.40
N ILE A 50 24.69 -17.35 -7.30
CA ILE A 50 23.87 -17.90 -6.23
C ILE A 50 22.45 -17.30 -6.36
N PRO A 51 21.40 -18.12 -6.51
CA PRO A 51 20.04 -17.60 -6.56
C PRO A 51 19.66 -17.00 -5.19
N GLN A 52 19.12 -15.79 -5.18
CA GLN A 52 18.69 -15.09 -3.98
C GLN A 52 17.21 -14.73 -4.03
N ALA A 53 16.59 -14.68 -2.85
CA ALA A 53 15.27 -14.14 -2.60
C ALA A 53 15.31 -13.36 -1.28
N SER A 54 14.38 -12.43 -1.08
CA SER A 54 14.30 -11.68 0.17
C SER A 54 14.04 -12.63 1.34
N PHE A 55 14.79 -12.49 2.43
CA PHE A 55 14.66 -13.32 3.63
C PHE A 55 13.23 -13.31 4.21
N THR A 56 12.59 -12.14 4.17
CA THR A 56 11.20 -11.89 4.58
C THR A 56 10.17 -12.67 3.74
N ASP A 57 10.40 -12.78 2.43
CA ASP A 57 9.53 -13.55 1.53
C ASP A 57 9.59 -15.04 1.89
N GLY A 58 10.80 -15.55 2.20
CA GLY A 58 11.02 -16.97 2.50
C GLY A 58 10.55 -17.42 3.88
N LEU A 59 10.71 -16.58 4.92
CA LEU A 59 10.42 -16.97 6.31
C LEU A 59 9.04 -16.53 6.80
N PHE A 60 8.55 -15.37 6.35
CA PHE A 60 7.31 -14.77 6.85
C PHE A 60 6.17 -14.78 5.81
N ASN A 61 6.41 -15.31 4.59
CA ASN A 61 5.44 -15.25 3.48
C ASN A 61 4.92 -13.82 3.24
N PHE A 62 5.75 -12.83 3.55
CA PHE A 62 5.39 -11.43 3.43
C PHE A 62 6.16 -10.86 2.24
N PRO A 63 5.48 -10.61 1.11
CA PRO A 63 6.15 -10.13 -0.08
C PRO A 63 6.72 -8.74 0.21
N THR A 64 8.02 -8.62 0.03
CA THR A 64 8.73 -7.38 0.23
C THR A 64 8.54 -6.53 -1.02
N THR A 65 7.70 -5.50 -0.92
CA THR A 65 7.58 -4.48 -1.97
C THR A 65 8.42 -3.27 -1.58
N ALA A 66 9.10 -2.67 -2.55
CA ALA A 66 9.78 -1.38 -2.36
C ALA A 66 8.79 -0.21 -2.23
N HIS A 67 7.54 -0.40 -2.64
CA HIS A 67 6.53 0.66 -2.72
C HIS A 67 5.43 0.38 -1.69
N PHE A 68 5.67 0.78 -0.44
CA PHE A 68 4.64 0.77 0.60
C PHE A 68 3.52 1.74 0.23
N MET A 69 2.28 1.26 0.27
CA MET A 69 1.08 2.03 -0.06
C MET A 69 0.03 1.90 1.03
N GLY A 70 -0.94 2.80 1.04
CA GLY A 70 -2.01 2.80 2.03
C GLY A 70 -1.59 3.45 3.36
N GLY A 71 -2.50 3.43 4.34
CA GLY A 71 -2.29 4.06 5.66
C GLY A 71 -3.28 5.19 5.94
N VAL A 72 -3.76 5.86 4.89
CA VAL A 72 -4.77 6.92 4.94
C VAL A 72 -5.91 6.53 3.98
N PRO A 73 -6.70 5.49 4.31
CA PRO A 73 -7.73 4.99 3.40
C PRO A 73 -8.77 6.07 3.06
N ILE A 74 -9.21 6.09 1.80
CA ILE A 74 -10.35 6.88 1.34
C ILE A 74 -11.64 6.21 1.84
N GLY A 75 -12.57 7.00 2.39
CA GLY A 75 -13.87 6.52 2.88
C GLY A 75 -14.95 7.58 2.75
N ARG A 76 -16.22 7.16 2.81
CA ARG A 76 -17.36 8.09 2.74
C ARG A 76 -17.48 8.98 3.98
N ASP A 77 -16.98 8.49 5.11
CA ASP A 77 -16.92 9.18 6.40
C ASP A 77 -15.71 8.70 7.24
N ASP A 78 -15.59 9.24 8.46
CA ASP A 78 -14.51 8.94 9.42
C ASP A 78 -14.57 7.53 10.04
N SER A 79 -15.67 6.81 9.83
CA SER A 79 -15.84 5.42 10.25
C SER A 79 -15.31 4.44 9.19
N GLU A 80 -15.37 4.83 7.91
CA GLU A 80 -14.90 4.04 6.77
C GLU A 80 -13.45 4.38 6.35
N GLY A 81 -13.00 5.62 6.54
CA GLY A 81 -11.70 6.09 6.08
C GLY A 81 -11.12 7.24 6.89
N VAL A 82 -9.97 7.76 6.44
CA VAL A 82 -9.32 8.94 7.02
C VAL A 82 -9.58 10.19 6.17
N VAL A 83 -9.65 10.03 4.85
CA VAL A 83 -9.94 11.12 3.90
C VAL A 83 -11.17 10.84 3.05
N GLY A 84 -11.79 11.89 2.52
CA GLY A 84 -12.85 11.82 1.52
C GLY A 84 -12.34 11.60 0.09
N LEU A 85 -13.25 11.62 -0.89
CA LEU A 85 -12.90 11.57 -2.32
C LEU A 85 -12.19 12.85 -2.80
N ASP A 86 -12.33 13.94 -2.06
CA ASP A 86 -11.64 15.21 -2.21
C ASP A 86 -10.27 15.24 -1.50
N PHE A 87 -9.87 14.12 -0.89
CA PHE A 87 -8.64 13.95 -0.10
C PHE A 87 -8.54 14.85 1.13
N ALA A 88 -9.64 15.48 1.54
CA ALA A 88 -9.73 16.21 2.80
C ALA A 88 -9.82 15.22 3.96
N VAL A 89 -9.13 15.52 5.07
CA VAL A 89 -9.18 14.70 6.28
C VAL A 89 -10.51 14.93 6.99
N HIS A 90 -11.24 13.86 7.26
CA HIS A 90 -12.54 13.93 7.94
C HIS A 90 -12.39 14.60 9.30
N ASN A 91 -13.27 15.57 9.61
CA ASN A 91 -13.26 16.39 10.82
C ASN A 91 -12.11 17.39 10.98
N TYR A 92 -11.26 17.59 9.96
CA TYR A 92 -10.16 18.56 9.99
C TYR A 92 -10.20 19.48 8.76
N PRO A 93 -10.86 20.65 8.86
CA PRO A 93 -10.94 21.60 7.76
C PRO A 93 -9.56 22.03 7.27
N HIS A 94 -9.41 22.15 5.95
CA HIS A 94 -8.18 22.58 5.28
C HIS A 94 -6.96 21.67 5.49
N LEU A 95 -7.15 20.46 6.00
CA LEU A 95 -6.11 19.43 6.09
C LEU A 95 -6.34 18.37 5.02
N TYR A 96 -5.34 18.11 4.19
CA TYR A 96 -5.41 17.18 3.07
C TYR A 96 -4.23 16.21 3.11
N VAL A 97 -4.42 14.99 2.59
CA VAL A 97 -3.35 14.01 2.39
C VAL A 97 -3.38 13.53 0.95
N ILE A 98 -2.29 13.75 0.21
CA ILE A 98 -2.21 13.46 -1.21
C ILE A 98 -0.84 12.87 -1.51
N ASP A 99 -0.73 11.55 -1.33
CA ASP A 99 0.48 10.79 -1.59
C ASP A 99 0.16 9.28 -1.76
N GLY A 100 1.17 8.42 -1.64
CA GLY A 100 0.96 6.98 -1.71
C GLY A 100 0.07 6.40 -0.60
N SER A 101 -0.13 7.10 0.51
CA SER A 101 -0.89 6.58 1.64
C SER A 101 -2.40 6.53 1.40
N ILE A 102 -2.91 7.32 0.45
CA ILE A 102 -4.32 7.28 0.03
C ILE A 102 -4.62 6.22 -1.02
N MET A 103 -3.58 5.67 -1.66
CA MET A 103 -3.75 4.60 -2.63
C MET A 103 -4.38 3.39 -1.92
N PRO A 104 -5.48 2.83 -2.44
CA PRO A 104 -6.13 1.69 -1.81
C PRO A 104 -5.12 0.56 -1.71
N GLY A 105 -4.33 0.31 -2.75
CA GLY A 105 -3.33 -0.75 -2.79
C GLY A 105 -2.18 -0.47 -3.73
N ASN A 106 -1.18 -1.35 -3.68
CA ASN A 106 -0.13 -1.38 -4.68
C ASN A 106 -0.69 -1.97 -6.00
N PRO A 107 -0.57 -1.26 -7.15
CA PRO A 107 -1.08 -1.73 -8.44
C PRO A 107 -0.26 -2.88 -9.07
N GLY A 108 0.78 -3.37 -8.40
CA GLY A 108 1.68 -4.41 -8.91
C GLY A 108 2.78 -3.88 -9.84
N VAL A 109 2.75 -2.59 -10.14
CA VAL A 109 3.73 -1.85 -10.95
C VAL A 109 4.17 -0.59 -10.21
N ASN A 110 5.09 0.19 -10.79
CA ASN A 110 5.52 1.45 -10.19
C ASN A 110 4.32 2.40 -10.02
N PRO A 111 3.99 2.83 -8.79
CA PRO A 111 2.80 3.65 -8.53
C PRO A 111 3.01 5.14 -8.79
N SER A 112 4.21 5.59 -9.16
CA SER A 112 4.54 7.02 -9.25
C SER A 112 3.55 7.83 -10.10
N LEU A 113 3.23 7.36 -11.31
CA LEU A 113 2.28 8.04 -12.19
C LEU A 113 0.84 8.00 -11.66
N SER A 114 0.45 6.94 -10.94
CA SER A 114 -0.86 6.89 -10.29
C SER A 114 -0.97 7.90 -9.16
N ILE A 115 0.09 8.06 -8.37
CA ILE A 115 0.16 9.06 -7.30
C ILE A 115 0.09 10.48 -7.90
N VAL A 116 0.83 10.73 -8.99
CA VAL A 116 0.78 12.02 -9.70
C VAL A 116 -0.64 12.30 -10.21
N ALA A 117 -1.30 11.34 -10.84
CA ALA A 117 -2.67 11.52 -11.33
C ALA A 117 -3.67 11.84 -10.20
N LEU A 118 -3.55 11.19 -9.04
CA LEU A 118 -4.35 11.53 -7.86
C LEU A 118 -4.00 12.92 -7.33
N ALA A 119 -2.73 13.30 -7.35
CA ALA A 119 -2.32 14.62 -6.91
C ALA A 119 -2.85 15.74 -7.81
N GLU A 120 -2.79 15.56 -9.13
CA GLU A 120 -3.39 16.48 -10.10
C GLU A 120 -4.90 16.60 -9.89
N TYR A 121 -5.59 15.47 -9.71
CA TYR A 121 -7.01 15.47 -9.39
C TYR A 121 -7.31 16.21 -8.08
N GLY A 122 -6.58 15.92 -7.00
CA GLY A 122 -6.79 16.57 -5.70
C GLY A 122 -6.57 18.09 -5.77
N MET A 123 -5.51 18.52 -6.45
CA MET A 123 -5.23 19.94 -6.65
C MET A 123 -6.27 20.64 -7.53
N SER A 124 -6.90 19.93 -8.47
CA SER A 124 -8.00 20.51 -9.28
C SER A 124 -9.25 20.87 -8.48
N LEU A 125 -9.37 20.36 -7.24
CA LEU A 125 -10.48 20.66 -6.32
C LEU A 125 -10.15 21.78 -5.34
N VAL A 126 -8.87 22.21 -5.26
CA VAL A 126 -8.44 23.29 -4.38
C VAL A 126 -8.67 24.62 -5.07
N GLU A 127 -9.34 25.55 -4.37
CA GLU A 127 -9.55 26.90 -4.88
C GLU A 127 -8.22 27.62 -5.11
N GLU A 128 -8.16 28.43 -6.17
CA GLU A 128 -6.98 29.27 -6.41
C GLU A 128 -6.78 30.25 -5.25
N LYS A 129 -5.51 30.44 -4.88
CA LYS A 129 -5.15 31.40 -3.86
C LYS A 129 -5.59 32.80 -4.33
N PRO A 130 -6.40 33.54 -3.54
CA PRO A 130 -6.76 34.90 -3.87
C PRO A 130 -5.52 35.79 -3.99
N GLU A 131 -5.53 36.72 -4.94
CA GLU A 131 -4.48 37.73 -5.14
C GLU A 131 -4.32 38.66 -3.91
#